data_AF-A0A8S9BG70-F1
#
_entry.id   AF-A0A8S9BG70-F1
#
_cell.length_a   1.000
_cell.length_b   1.000
_cell.length_c   1.000
_cell.angle_alpha   90.00
_cell.angle_beta   90.00
_cell.angle_gamma   90.00
#
_symmetry.space_group_name_H-M   'P 1'
#
loop_
_entity.id
_entity.type
_entity.pdbx_description
1 polymer ?
#
loop_
_entity_poly.entity_id
_entity_poly.type
_entity_poly.pdbx_seq_one_letter_code
_entity_poly.pdbx_strand_id
1 'polypeptide(L)'
;MALLVGSVSAIIESIDPSCGAIDLFLIRLAITDAITVATDAWTQLSTFTPLAASLDDPRVAIYDPLFNPGDLPTIIDYLRSIKDIETTGYKVRIYCERSSSRIKWLSDPNTNQPAWFDTDFYHNAQPELQRWIRVGSIPNRKPPGSWTRHGWTVNAIFDSSNQAHIQLGSGVIDGVRPETDNRDFASVRSDGLGTGTNFNDLDYIRPLSRTILHELFHVVGGYANNQAIVTDVPHPTKPRNLGTFNECMSQKNAPIPTVRQAECLTMLAAGL
;
A
#
# COMPACT_ATOMS: atom_id res chain seq x y z
N MET A 1 38.82 -8.58 -3.99
CA MET A 1 38.27 -7.23 -3.88
C MET A 1 36.76 -7.36 -3.98
N ALA A 2 36.08 -7.53 -2.84
CA ALA A 2 34.64 -7.75 -2.78
C ALA A 2 33.97 -6.39 -2.60
N LEU A 3 33.08 -6.02 -3.54
CA LEU A 3 32.23 -4.84 -3.38
C LEU A 3 31.23 -5.10 -2.24
N LEU A 4 31.37 -4.33 -1.16
CA LEU A 4 30.32 -4.14 -0.17
C LEU A 4 29.18 -3.38 -0.84
N VAL A 5 28.11 -4.10 -1.19
CA VAL A 5 26.82 -3.49 -1.54
C VAL A 5 26.24 -2.97 -0.23
N GLY A 6 26.23 -1.65 -0.05
CA GLY A 6 25.70 -1.02 1.16
C GLY A 6 24.24 -1.39 1.34
N SER A 7 23.92 -2.05 2.45
CA SER A 7 22.54 -2.20 2.92
C SER A 7 22.10 -0.88 3.55
N VAL A 8 21.62 0.03 2.71
CA VAL A 8 20.74 1.11 3.16
C VAL A 8 19.40 0.42 3.44
N SER A 9 19.11 0.13 4.71
CA SER A 9 17.78 -0.35 5.08
C SER A 9 16.85 0.84 5.06
N ALA A 10 16.29 1.05 3.88
CA ALA A 10 15.01 1.69 3.66
C ALA A 10 13.94 1.07 4.55
N ILE A 11 12.75 1.67 4.57
CA ILE A 11 11.62 1.18 5.35
C ILE A 11 11.31 -0.30 5.17
N ILE A 12 11.62 -0.82 3.99
CA ILE A 12 11.54 -2.24 3.70
C ILE A 12 12.71 -2.91 4.42
N GLU A 13 12.48 -3.31 5.66
CA GLU A 13 13.43 -4.06 6.48
C GLU A 13 13.80 -5.37 5.78
N SER A 14 12.83 -6.03 5.13
CA SER A 14 13.09 -7.22 4.34
C SER A 14 12.00 -7.50 3.30
N ILE A 15 12.40 -8.18 2.23
CA ILE A 15 11.51 -8.92 1.34
C ILE A 15 11.79 -10.39 1.60
N ASP A 16 10.74 -11.20 1.73
CA ASP A 16 10.85 -12.64 2.01
C ASP A 16 11.79 -13.32 1.01
N PRO A 17 12.87 -13.97 1.45
CA PRO A 17 13.81 -14.62 0.55
C PRO A 17 13.18 -15.76 -0.26
N SER A 18 12.04 -16.30 0.19
CA SER A 18 11.31 -17.35 -0.51
C SER A 18 10.34 -16.85 -1.59
N CYS A 19 10.27 -15.54 -1.84
CA CYS A 19 9.67 -14.98 -3.06
C CYS A 19 10.31 -15.52 -4.35
N GLY A 20 11.56 -16.00 -4.30
CA GLY A 20 12.30 -16.38 -5.50
C GLY A 20 12.96 -15.17 -6.16
N ALA A 21 14.00 -15.41 -6.96
CA ALA A 21 14.89 -14.35 -7.44
C ALA A 21 14.21 -13.33 -8.39
N ILE A 22 13.30 -13.81 -9.24
CA ILE A 22 12.58 -12.96 -10.21
C ILE A 22 11.60 -12.05 -9.47
N ASP A 23 10.74 -12.62 -8.61
CA ASP A 23 9.78 -11.84 -7.83
C ASP A 23 10.49 -10.82 -6.93
N LEU A 24 11.61 -11.22 -6.29
CA LEU A 24 12.42 -10.30 -5.48
C LEU A 24 12.91 -9.09 -6.31
N PHE A 25 13.38 -9.34 -7.54
CA PHE A 25 13.83 -8.28 -8.44
C PHE A 25 12.67 -7.35 -8.83
N LEU A 26 11.53 -7.91 -9.25
CA LEU A 26 10.34 -7.14 -9.63
C LEU A 26 9.79 -6.31 -8.47
N ILE A 27 9.72 -6.88 -7.27
CA ILE A 27 9.27 -6.18 -6.06
C ILE A 27 10.20 -5.01 -5.75
N ARG A 28 11.52 -5.19 -5.84
CA ARG A 28 12.49 -4.10 -5.63
C ARG A 28 12.32 -2.95 -6.61
N LEU A 29 12.14 -3.25 -7.90
CA LEU A 29 11.86 -2.22 -8.89
C LEU A 29 10.55 -1.49 -8.60
N ALA A 30 9.50 -2.24 -8.23
CA ALA A 30 8.20 -1.68 -7.92
C ALA A 30 8.20 -0.81 -6.65
N ILE A 31 9.02 -1.13 -5.64
CA ILE A 31 9.23 -0.28 -4.46
C ILE A 31 9.86 1.05 -4.88
N THR A 32 10.93 1.01 -5.67
CA THR A 32 11.62 2.22 -6.15
C THR A 32 10.67 3.10 -6.96
N ASP A 33 9.89 2.51 -7.87
CA ASP A 33 8.90 3.22 -8.68
C ASP A 33 7.79 3.84 -7.80
N ALA A 34 7.25 3.08 -6.82
CA ALA A 34 6.25 3.58 -5.88
C ALA A 34 6.75 4.80 -5.05
N ILE A 35 7.99 4.73 -4.54
CA ILE A 35 8.61 5.84 -3.79
C ILE A 35 8.83 7.05 -4.71
N THR A 36 9.22 6.82 -5.96
CA THR A 36 9.40 7.89 -6.96
C THR A 36 8.08 8.60 -7.23
N VAL A 37 7.01 7.85 -7.48
CA VAL A 37 5.65 8.41 -7.68
C VAL A 37 5.18 9.21 -6.47
N ALA A 38 5.38 8.70 -5.25
CA ALA A 38 5.04 9.43 -4.04
C ALA A 38 5.88 10.71 -3.87
N THR A 39 7.15 10.68 -4.25
CA THR A 39 8.07 11.82 -4.20
C THR A 39 7.67 12.92 -5.19
N ASP A 40 7.30 12.53 -6.41
CA ASP A 40 6.81 13.46 -7.43
C ASP A 40 5.51 14.12 -6.98
N ALA A 41 4.54 13.32 -6.51
CA ALA A 41 3.27 13.80 -5.99
C ALA A 41 3.47 14.75 -4.79
N TRP A 42 4.37 14.40 -3.86
CA TRP A 42 4.73 15.27 -2.73
C TRP A 42 5.29 16.61 -3.21
N THR A 43 6.21 16.58 -4.18
CA THR A 43 6.84 17.79 -4.72
C THR A 43 5.81 18.72 -5.36
N GLN A 44 4.89 18.14 -6.14
CA GLN A 44 3.82 18.89 -6.80
C GLN A 44 2.81 19.46 -5.81
N LEU A 45 2.37 18.68 -4.82
CA LEU A 45 1.36 19.10 -3.85
C LEU A 45 1.90 20.05 -2.78
N SER A 46 3.18 19.97 -2.43
CA SER A 46 3.80 20.86 -1.44
C SER A 46 3.82 22.33 -1.87
N THR A 47 3.66 22.61 -3.16
CA THR A 47 3.56 23.95 -3.74
C THR A 47 2.15 24.28 -4.25
N PHE A 48 1.21 23.34 -4.09
CA PHE A 48 -0.15 23.47 -4.59
C PHE A 48 -1.04 24.19 -3.56
N THR A 49 -1.98 25.00 -4.04
CA THR A 49 -2.97 25.68 -3.19
C THR A 49 -4.34 25.57 -3.86
N PRO A 50 -5.20 24.61 -3.45
CA PRO A 50 -6.44 24.26 -4.15
C PRO A 50 -7.38 25.44 -4.40
N LEU A 51 -7.45 26.39 -3.46
CA LEU A 51 -8.34 27.56 -3.55
C LEU A 51 -7.75 28.75 -4.30
N ALA A 52 -6.46 28.70 -4.66
CA ALA A 52 -5.75 29.79 -5.33
C ALA A 52 -5.20 29.38 -6.72
N ALA A 53 -5.29 28.10 -7.07
CA ALA A 53 -4.84 27.60 -8.36
C ALA A 53 -5.82 27.98 -9.48
N SER A 54 -5.28 28.27 -10.68
CA SER A 54 -6.10 28.46 -11.89
C SER A 54 -6.81 27.14 -12.22
N LEU A 55 -8.00 27.22 -12.83
CA LEU A 55 -8.66 26.05 -13.44
C LEU A 55 -7.80 25.41 -14.56
N ASP A 56 -6.79 26.12 -15.06
CA ASP A 56 -5.83 25.62 -16.04
C ASP A 56 -4.66 24.81 -15.40
N ASP A 57 -4.55 24.78 -14.07
CA ASP A 57 -3.54 23.97 -13.40
C ASP A 57 -4.00 22.49 -13.39
N PRO A 58 -3.26 21.58 -14.06
CA PRO A 58 -3.68 20.18 -14.20
C PRO A 58 -3.81 19.47 -12.84
N ARG A 59 -3.14 19.97 -11.79
CA ARG A 59 -3.25 19.42 -10.43
C ARG A 59 -4.65 19.63 -9.84
N VAL A 60 -5.36 20.69 -10.24
CA VAL A 60 -6.75 20.93 -9.84
C VAL A 60 -7.66 19.82 -10.37
N ALA A 61 -7.47 19.43 -11.63
CA ALA A 61 -8.30 18.42 -12.29
C ALA A 61 -8.19 17.03 -11.64
N ILE A 62 -7.04 16.69 -11.04
CA ILE A 62 -6.86 15.41 -10.33
C ILE A 62 -7.22 15.51 -8.83
N TYR A 63 -6.93 16.64 -8.17
CA TYR A 63 -7.12 16.80 -6.74
C TYR A 63 -8.58 17.08 -6.34
N ASP A 64 -9.19 18.09 -6.96
CA ASP A 64 -10.51 18.59 -6.55
C ASP A 64 -11.63 17.55 -6.63
N PRO A 65 -11.66 16.63 -7.61
CA PRO A 65 -12.69 15.60 -7.63
C PRO A 65 -12.56 14.60 -6.47
N LEU A 66 -11.37 14.43 -5.91
CA LEU A 66 -11.06 13.40 -4.92
C LEU A 66 -11.09 13.92 -3.47
N PHE A 67 -10.62 15.15 -3.25
CA PHE A 67 -10.37 15.66 -1.88
C PHE A 67 -10.95 17.05 -1.63
N ASN A 68 -11.15 17.37 -0.36
CA ASN A 68 -11.49 18.72 0.07
C ASN A 68 -10.19 19.50 0.30
N PRO A 69 -10.19 20.84 0.11
CA PRO A 69 -8.98 21.65 0.31
C PRO A 69 -8.28 21.47 1.68
N GLY A 70 -9.05 21.18 2.73
CA GLY A 70 -8.53 20.93 4.08
C GLY A 70 -7.79 19.60 4.24
N ASP A 71 -7.91 18.68 3.29
CA ASP A 71 -7.25 17.37 3.33
C ASP A 71 -5.77 17.45 2.88
N LEU A 72 -5.38 18.53 2.18
CA LEU A 72 -4.06 18.69 1.57
C LEU A 72 -2.89 18.49 2.55
N PRO A 73 -2.89 19.08 3.76
CA PRO A 73 -1.76 18.90 4.70
C PRO A 73 -1.55 17.43 5.06
N THR A 74 -2.63 16.70 5.34
CA THR A 74 -2.58 15.26 5.68
C THR A 74 -2.04 14.43 4.52
N ILE A 75 -2.47 14.72 3.28
CA ILE A 75 -2.00 14.04 2.08
C ILE A 75 -0.49 14.28 1.86
N ILE A 76 -0.04 15.53 2.02
CA ILE A 76 1.38 15.89 1.95
C ILE A 76 2.17 15.12 3.02
N ASP A 77 1.66 14.99 4.24
CA ASP A 77 2.33 14.26 5.31
C ASP A 77 2.45 12.76 5.02
N TYR A 78 1.42 12.13 4.45
CA TYR A 78 1.51 10.74 4.01
C TYR A 78 2.54 10.56 2.89
N LEU A 79 2.49 11.40 1.85
CA LEU A 79 3.44 11.33 0.74
C LEU A 79 4.88 11.60 1.20
N ARG A 80 5.08 12.58 2.09
CA ARG A 80 6.40 12.82 2.72
C ARG A 80 6.88 11.59 3.47
N SER A 81 6.00 10.93 4.22
CA SER A 81 6.36 9.71 4.95
C SER A 81 6.74 8.57 4.01
N ILE A 82 6.13 8.46 2.83
CA ILE A 82 6.51 7.50 1.77
C ILE A 82 7.78 7.89 1.01
N LYS A 83 8.05 9.18 0.87
CA LYS A 83 9.31 9.68 0.32
C LYS A 83 10.48 9.41 1.28
N ASP A 84 10.32 9.79 2.55
CA ASP A 84 11.36 9.73 3.59
C ASP A 84 11.32 8.42 4.39
N ILE A 85 10.70 7.42 3.78
CA ILE A 85 10.26 6.15 4.35
C ILE A 85 11.46 5.48 5.07
N GLU A 86 12.65 5.51 4.48
CA GLU A 86 13.91 5.01 5.08
C GLU A 86 14.27 5.58 6.46
N THR A 87 13.80 6.79 6.78
CA THR A 87 14.15 7.54 7.99
C THR A 87 13.02 7.65 9.00
N THR A 88 11.81 7.20 8.65
CA THR A 88 10.63 7.27 9.54
C THR A 88 10.68 6.32 10.73
N GLY A 89 11.48 5.24 10.65
CA GLY A 89 11.57 4.20 11.68
C GLY A 89 10.49 3.11 11.62
N TYR A 90 9.63 3.09 10.59
CA TYR A 90 8.78 1.91 10.34
C TYR A 90 9.62 0.73 9.87
N LYS A 91 9.22 -0.49 10.28
CA LYS A 91 9.82 -1.76 9.88
C LYS A 91 8.85 -2.51 8.99
N VAL A 92 8.98 -2.37 7.68
CA VAL A 92 8.09 -3.00 6.70
C VAL A 92 8.69 -4.30 6.19
N ARG A 93 7.92 -5.39 6.24
CA ARG A 93 8.28 -6.68 5.65
C ARG A 93 7.33 -7.02 4.51
N ILE A 94 7.87 -7.46 3.37
CA ILE A 94 7.07 -7.85 2.21
C ILE A 94 7.13 -9.36 2.02
N TYR A 95 5.97 -10.00 1.91
CA TYR A 95 5.80 -11.44 1.67
C TYR A 95 5.17 -11.71 0.31
N CYS A 96 5.56 -12.80 -0.34
CA CYS A 96 4.88 -13.31 -1.53
C CYS A 96 3.82 -14.34 -1.13
N GLU A 97 2.69 -14.41 -1.84
CA GLU A 97 1.59 -15.32 -1.44
C GLU A 97 2.05 -16.77 -1.36
N ARG A 98 2.97 -17.14 -2.27
CA ARG A 98 3.60 -18.46 -2.36
C ARG A 98 4.63 -18.72 -1.25
N SER A 99 5.17 -17.69 -0.60
CA SER A 99 6.09 -17.81 0.55
C SER A 99 5.40 -18.00 1.90
N SER A 100 4.14 -18.46 1.89
CA SER A 100 3.14 -18.44 2.98
C SER A 100 3.48 -19.06 4.33
N SER A 101 4.69 -19.57 4.57
CA SER A 101 5.05 -20.23 5.83
C SER A 101 4.81 -19.38 7.10
N ARG A 102 4.76 -18.05 6.94
CA ARG A 102 4.47 -17.06 8.00
C ARG A 102 2.98 -16.88 8.29
N ILE A 103 2.12 -17.16 7.33
CA ILE A 103 0.66 -17.10 7.48
C ILE A 103 0.14 -18.50 7.79
N LYS A 104 -0.22 -18.74 9.04
CA LYS A 104 -0.57 -20.08 9.54
C LYS A 104 -2.03 -20.18 9.96
N TRP A 105 -2.61 -21.34 9.70
CA TRP A 105 -3.92 -21.71 10.22
C TRP A 105 -3.75 -22.24 11.65
N LEU A 106 -4.16 -21.45 12.65
CA LEU A 106 -3.94 -21.72 14.08
C LEU A 106 -5.26 -21.55 14.85
N SER A 107 -5.35 -22.13 16.05
CA SER A 107 -6.47 -21.87 16.96
C SER A 107 -6.31 -20.47 17.58
N ASP A 108 -7.34 -19.62 17.45
CA ASP A 108 -7.34 -18.29 18.06
C ASP A 108 -7.47 -18.44 19.59
N PRO A 109 -6.49 -17.95 20.37
CA PRO A 109 -6.47 -18.15 21.82
C PRO A 109 -7.62 -17.47 22.55
N ASN A 110 -8.29 -16.48 21.93
CA ASN A 110 -9.40 -15.76 22.55
C ASN A 110 -10.76 -16.41 22.26
N THR A 111 -10.90 -17.08 21.12
CA THR A 111 -12.20 -17.62 20.67
C THR A 111 -12.23 -19.15 20.57
N ASN A 112 -11.07 -19.81 20.70
CA ASN A 112 -10.85 -21.23 20.43
C ASN A 112 -11.31 -21.68 19.02
N GLN A 113 -11.57 -20.73 18.12
CA GLN A 113 -11.92 -21.01 16.73
C GLN A 113 -10.68 -20.90 15.87
N PRO A 114 -10.53 -21.75 14.85
CA PRO A 114 -9.36 -21.66 13.99
C PRO A 114 -9.44 -20.40 13.10
N ALA A 115 -8.30 -19.77 12.87
CA ALA A 115 -8.15 -18.54 12.10
C ALA A 115 -6.77 -18.48 11.42
N TRP A 116 -6.63 -17.63 10.41
CA TRP A 116 -5.33 -17.35 9.79
C TRP A 116 -4.62 -16.27 10.58
N PHE A 117 -3.36 -16.52 10.92
CA PHE A 117 -2.49 -15.60 11.64
C PHE A 117 -1.24 -15.31 10.84
N ASP A 118 -0.88 -14.04 10.76
CA ASP A 118 0.50 -13.64 10.49
C ASP A 118 1.29 -13.84 11.78
N THR A 119 2.27 -14.72 11.69
CA THR A 119 3.09 -15.09 12.85
C THR A 119 4.34 -14.25 12.97
N ASP A 120 4.73 -13.45 11.98
CA ASP A 120 6.09 -12.91 11.89
C ASP A 120 6.28 -11.55 12.60
N PHE A 121 5.38 -11.17 13.51
CA PHE A 121 5.53 -9.93 14.29
C PHE A 121 6.38 -10.22 15.52
N TYR A 122 7.34 -9.35 15.82
CA TYR A 122 8.24 -9.52 16.98
C TYR A 122 8.11 -8.35 17.95
N HIS A 123 8.44 -8.56 19.22
CA HIS A 123 8.51 -7.46 20.18
C HIS A 123 9.70 -6.53 19.87
N ASN A 124 9.47 -5.22 19.93
CA ASN A 124 10.49 -4.23 19.58
C ASN A 124 11.73 -4.27 20.48
N ALA A 125 11.54 -4.49 21.78
CA ALA A 125 12.64 -4.57 22.76
C ALA A 125 13.12 -6.00 23.05
N GLN A 126 12.41 -7.03 22.59
CA GLN A 126 12.67 -8.45 22.90
C GLN A 126 12.42 -9.28 21.64
N PRO A 127 13.29 -9.20 20.62
CA PRO A 127 13.04 -9.78 19.29
C PRO A 127 12.79 -11.30 19.29
N GLU A 128 13.16 -12.00 20.36
CA GLU A 128 12.86 -13.41 20.59
C GLU A 128 11.37 -13.69 20.87
N LEU A 129 10.62 -12.67 21.31
CA LEU A 129 9.18 -12.77 21.56
C LEU A 129 8.40 -12.52 20.27
N GLN A 130 7.86 -13.61 19.72
CA GLN A 130 6.99 -13.58 18.56
C GLN A 130 5.53 -13.34 18.97
N ARG A 131 4.81 -12.60 18.16
CA ARG A 131 3.38 -12.34 18.30
C ARG A 131 2.62 -12.73 17.04
N TRP A 132 1.45 -13.32 17.23
CA TRP A 132 0.55 -13.69 16.15
C TRP A 132 -0.56 -12.65 16.01
N ILE A 133 -0.76 -12.16 14.79
CA ILE A 133 -1.80 -11.19 14.46
C ILE A 133 -2.78 -11.86 13.50
N ARG A 134 -4.07 -11.82 13.85
CA ARG A 134 -5.12 -12.43 13.04
C ARG A 134 -5.24 -11.69 11.71
N VAL A 135 -5.24 -12.43 10.60
CA VAL A 135 -5.37 -11.88 9.24
C VAL A 135 -6.63 -12.29 8.51
N GLY A 136 -7.31 -13.36 8.97
CA GLY A 136 -8.61 -13.77 8.45
C GLY A 136 -9.27 -14.87 9.28
N SER A 137 -10.57 -15.07 9.07
CA SER A 137 -11.38 -16.07 9.77
C SER A 137 -11.90 -17.19 8.86
N ILE A 138 -11.61 -17.15 7.55
CA ILE A 138 -12.18 -18.08 6.57
C ILE A 138 -11.55 -19.47 6.77
N PRO A 139 -12.35 -20.50 7.13
CA PRO A 139 -11.90 -21.82 7.59
C PRO A 139 -10.86 -22.51 6.71
N ASN A 140 -10.98 -22.37 5.40
CA ASN A 140 -10.27 -23.23 4.44
C ASN A 140 -9.58 -22.46 3.31
N ARG A 141 -9.42 -21.14 3.47
CA ARG A 141 -8.75 -20.32 2.46
C ARG A 141 -7.90 -19.25 3.12
N LYS A 142 -6.58 -19.34 2.88
CA LYS A 142 -5.64 -18.26 3.21
C LYS A 142 -6.18 -16.95 2.61
N PRO A 143 -6.13 -15.81 3.33
CA PRO A 143 -6.60 -14.53 2.79
C PRO A 143 -5.97 -14.27 1.42
N PRO A 144 -6.78 -14.13 0.35
CA PRO A 144 -6.28 -13.92 -0.99
C PRO A 144 -5.86 -12.47 -1.20
N GLY A 145 -5.11 -12.22 -2.28
CA GLY A 145 -4.78 -10.87 -2.73
C GLY A 145 -3.64 -10.23 -1.96
N SER A 146 -3.49 -8.93 -2.18
CA SER A 146 -2.53 -8.09 -1.44
C SER A 146 -3.21 -7.43 -0.26
N TRP A 147 -2.48 -7.30 0.85
CA TRP A 147 -2.98 -6.62 2.05
C TRP A 147 -1.83 -6.18 2.95
N THR A 148 -2.09 -5.18 3.78
CA THR A 148 -1.20 -4.73 4.87
C THR A 148 -1.76 -5.08 6.25
N ARG A 149 -0.87 -5.47 7.16
CA ARG A 149 -1.15 -5.63 8.59
C ARG A 149 -0.14 -4.87 9.42
N HIS A 150 -0.65 -4.26 10.49
CA HIS A 150 0.15 -3.50 11.44
C HIS A 150 0.37 -4.31 12.70
N GLY A 151 1.55 -4.13 13.30
CA GLY A 151 1.75 -4.46 14.70
C GLY A 151 0.91 -3.55 15.59
N TRP A 152 0.58 -4.01 16.78
CA TRP A 152 -0.30 -3.31 17.71
C TRP A 152 0.15 -3.52 19.15
N THR A 153 0.04 -2.48 19.96
CA THR A 153 0.31 -2.50 21.39
C THR A 153 -0.96 -2.90 22.14
N VAL A 154 -1.00 -4.13 22.65
CA VAL A 154 -2.11 -4.56 23.54
C VAL A 154 -1.81 -4.26 25.00
N ASN A 155 -0.51 -4.19 25.33
CA ASN A 155 0.03 -3.83 26.63
C ASN A 155 1.55 -3.57 26.48
N ALA A 156 2.20 -3.09 27.53
CA ALA A 156 3.64 -2.82 27.57
C ALA A 156 4.53 -4.07 27.34
N ILE A 157 3.95 -5.28 27.33
CA ILE A 157 4.66 -6.56 27.17
C ILE A 157 4.68 -7.00 25.69
N PHE A 158 3.83 -6.41 24.85
CA PHE A 158 3.71 -6.77 23.43
C PHE A 158 3.64 -5.53 22.56
N ASP A 159 4.76 -4.80 22.45
CA ASP A 159 4.92 -3.68 21.54
C ASP A 159 5.55 -4.10 20.21
N SER A 160 4.74 -4.11 19.15
CA SER A 160 5.19 -4.22 17.76
C SER A 160 4.72 -3.04 16.88
N SER A 161 4.37 -1.89 17.47
CA SER A 161 3.56 -0.84 16.81
C SER A 161 4.18 -0.18 15.58
N ASN A 162 5.49 -0.29 15.36
CA ASN A 162 6.17 0.26 14.18
C ASN A 162 6.45 -0.80 13.10
N GLN A 163 6.04 -2.06 13.30
CA GLN A 163 6.15 -3.11 12.31
C GLN A 163 4.89 -3.14 11.43
N ALA A 164 5.08 -3.25 10.13
CA ALA A 164 4.01 -3.49 9.19
C ALA A 164 4.41 -4.58 8.20
N HIS A 165 3.48 -5.44 7.85
CA HIS A 165 3.69 -6.52 6.91
C HIS A 165 2.78 -6.35 5.71
N ILE A 166 3.36 -6.45 4.52
CA ILE A 166 2.65 -6.39 3.25
C ILE A 166 2.71 -7.79 2.62
N GLN A 167 1.56 -8.43 2.47
CA GLN A 167 1.43 -9.64 1.66
C GLN A 167 1.10 -9.23 0.23
N LEU A 168 1.83 -9.75 -0.74
CA LEU A 168 1.55 -9.58 -2.17
C LEU A 168 0.94 -10.85 -2.75
N GLY A 169 -0.19 -10.72 -3.44
CA GLY A 169 -0.84 -11.81 -4.17
C GLY A 169 -0.01 -12.25 -5.39
N SER A 170 -0.01 -13.55 -5.74
CA SER A 170 0.85 -14.02 -6.84
C SER A 170 0.47 -13.40 -8.19
N GLY A 171 -0.84 -13.25 -8.44
CA GLY A 171 -1.40 -12.60 -9.64
C GLY A 171 -1.19 -11.09 -9.73
N VAL A 172 -0.50 -10.49 -8.74
CA VAL A 172 -0.08 -9.08 -8.74
C VAL A 172 1.38 -8.98 -9.17
N ILE A 173 2.21 -9.91 -8.71
CA ILE A 173 3.66 -9.91 -8.95
C ILE A 173 3.96 -10.32 -10.40
N ASP A 174 3.25 -11.33 -10.90
CA ASP A 174 3.43 -11.84 -12.27
C ASP A 174 2.90 -10.89 -13.35
N GLY A 175 2.14 -9.85 -12.97
CA GLY A 175 1.83 -8.69 -13.80
C GLY A 175 1.02 -8.96 -15.05
N VAL A 176 0.40 -10.15 -15.21
CA VAL A 176 -0.45 -10.44 -16.37
C VAL A 176 -1.90 -10.33 -15.97
N ARG A 177 -2.40 -9.11 -16.01
CA ARG A 177 -3.83 -8.83 -16.03
C ARG A 177 -4.18 -8.40 -17.46
N PRO A 178 -4.88 -9.26 -18.23
CA PRO A 178 -5.12 -9.02 -19.67
C PRO A 178 -5.85 -7.71 -19.97
N GLU A 179 -6.53 -7.15 -18.98
CA GLU A 179 -7.37 -5.96 -19.11
C GLU A 179 -6.74 -4.69 -18.53
N THR A 180 -5.48 -4.72 -18.08
CA THR A 180 -4.80 -3.55 -17.49
C THR A 180 -3.42 -3.32 -18.08
N ASP A 181 -2.98 -2.06 -18.10
CA ASP A 181 -1.61 -1.68 -18.39
C ASP A 181 -0.76 -1.96 -17.14
N ASN A 182 0.07 -2.99 -17.23
CA ASN A 182 0.88 -3.48 -16.11
C ASN A 182 2.32 -2.95 -16.15
N ARG A 183 2.64 -2.07 -17.12
CA ARG A 183 3.95 -1.40 -17.20
C ARG A 183 4.10 -0.45 -16.01
N ASP A 184 5.35 -0.27 -15.57
CA ASP A 184 5.69 0.70 -14.52
C ASP A 184 5.24 2.13 -14.88
N PHE A 185 5.09 2.98 -13.87
CA PHE A 185 4.56 4.33 -14.08
C PHE A 185 5.47 5.16 -14.98
N ALA A 186 6.79 4.97 -14.90
CA ALA A 186 7.75 5.64 -15.76
C ALA A 186 7.50 5.35 -17.25
N SER A 187 7.29 4.09 -17.62
CA SER A 187 7.01 3.68 -19.00
C SER A 187 5.65 4.18 -19.49
N VAL A 188 4.64 4.18 -18.63
CA VAL A 188 3.31 4.73 -18.98
C VAL A 188 3.40 6.25 -19.20
N ARG A 189 4.18 6.96 -18.39
CA ARG A 189 4.40 8.41 -18.55
C ARG A 189 5.21 8.73 -19.81
N SER A 190 6.21 7.93 -20.16
CA SER A 190 7.07 8.18 -21.34
C SER A 190 6.38 7.82 -22.66
N ASP A 191 5.73 6.66 -22.71
CA ASP A 191 5.24 6.07 -23.94
C ASP A 191 3.75 6.39 -24.18
N GLY A 192 3.10 7.00 -23.19
CA GLY A 192 1.65 7.12 -23.13
C GLY A 192 0.98 5.79 -22.80
N LEU A 193 -0.36 5.81 -22.81
CA LEU A 193 -1.18 4.63 -22.55
C LEU A 193 -0.93 3.54 -23.59
N GLY A 194 -0.91 2.28 -23.16
CA GLY A 194 -0.71 1.14 -24.06
C GLY A 194 -1.75 1.08 -25.18
N THR A 195 -1.45 0.36 -26.26
CA THR A 195 -2.40 0.16 -27.36
C THR A 195 -3.31 -1.05 -27.08
N GLY A 196 -4.61 -0.81 -26.87
CA GLY A 196 -5.64 -1.83 -26.65
C GLY A 196 -6.93 -1.29 -26.03
N THR A 197 -7.91 -2.16 -25.80
CA THR A 197 -9.24 -1.79 -25.29
C THR A 197 -9.22 -1.49 -23.79
N ASN A 198 -9.75 -0.33 -23.40
CA ASN A 198 -9.92 0.20 -22.03
C ASN A 198 -8.73 0.93 -21.37
N PHE A 199 -7.67 1.28 -22.09
CA PHE A 199 -6.53 2.00 -21.48
C PHE A 199 -6.74 3.51 -21.26
N ASN A 200 -7.94 4.04 -21.45
CA ASN A 200 -8.19 5.50 -21.43
C ASN A 200 -8.37 6.08 -20.02
N ASP A 201 -8.39 5.24 -18.98
CA ASP A 201 -8.65 5.65 -17.61
C ASP A 201 -7.48 5.24 -16.69
N LEU A 202 -7.12 6.12 -15.76
CA LEU A 202 -6.15 5.84 -14.67
C LEU A 202 -6.45 4.53 -13.92
N ASP A 203 -7.72 4.10 -13.96
CA ASP A 203 -8.25 2.86 -13.39
C ASP A 203 -7.56 1.59 -13.88
N TYR A 204 -7.09 1.60 -15.13
CA TYR A 204 -6.51 0.46 -15.82
C TYR A 204 -4.99 0.47 -15.84
N ILE A 205 -4.32 1.48 -15.28
CA ILE A 205 -2.88 1.43 -15.00
C ILE A 205 -2.70 0.69 -13.67
N ARG A 206 -2.19 -0.54 -13.72
CA ARG A 206 -2.02 -1.44 -12.55
C ARG A 206 -0.66 -2.13 -12.51
N PRO A 207 0.46 -1.39 -12.59
CA PRO A 207 1.75 -1.98 -12.27
C PRO A 207 1.79 -2.51 -10.83
N LEU A 208 2.74 -3.40 -10.57
CA LEU A 208 3.05 -3.85 -9.21
C LEU A 208 3.33 -2.66 -8.27
N SER A 209 3.97 -1.60 -8.77
CA SER A 209 4.26 -0.37 -8.02
C SER A 209 3.00 0.34 -7.53
N ARG A 210 1.89 0.30 -8.29
CA ARG A 210 0.60 0.82 -7.82
C ARG A 210 0.12 0.07 -6.59
N THR A 211 0.26 -1.26 -6.59
CA THR A 211 -0.13 -2.08 -5.43
C THR A 211 0.79 -1.79 -4.25
N ILE A 212 2.10 -1.70 -4.46
CA ILE A 212 3.03 -1.37 -3.38
C ILE A 212 2.75 0.02 -2.81
N LEU A 213 2.49 1.02 -3.65
CA LEU A 213 2.13 2.37 -3.22
C LEU A 213 0.84 2.38 -2.37
N HIS A 214 -0.19 1.65 -2.81
CA HIS A 214 -1.42 1.45 -2.06
C HIS A 214 -1.16 0.89 -0.66
N GLU A 215 -0.37 -0.19 -0.59
CA GLU A 215 -0.03 -0.82 0.68
C GLU A 215 0.82 0.09 1.57
N LEU A 216 1.72 0.89 1.00
CA LEU A 216 2.50 1.88 1.74
C LEU A 216 1.62 3.00 2.34
N PHE A 217 0.50 3.37 1.71
CA PHE A 217 -0.46 4.30 2.32
C PHE A 217 -1.11 3.72 3.57
N HIS A 218 -1.38 2.41 3.61
CA HIS A 218 -1.80 1.76 4.85
C HIS A 218 -0.70 1.87 5.92
N VAL A 219 0.56 1.59 5.55
CA VAL A 219 1.71 1.66 6.47
C VAL A 219 1.82 3.04 7.11
N VAL A 220 1.91 4.11 6.30
CA VAL A 220 2.12 5.47 6.82
C VAL A 220 0.87 6.07 7.46
N GLY A 221 -0.31 5.59 7.07
CA GLY A 221 -1.57 5.89 7.73
C GLY A 221 -1.61 5.36 9.16
N GLY A 222 -0.96 4.23 9.42
CA GLY A 222 -0.85 3.66 10.74
C GLY A 222 -2.16 3.08 11.28
N TYR A 223 -2.19 2.93 12.60
CA TYR A 223 -3.20 2.12 13.29
C TYR A 223 -3.59 2.75 14.63
N ALA A 224 -4.89 2.93 14.87
CA ALA A 224 -5.43 3.52 16.11
C ALA A 224 -6.74 2.84 16.50
N ASN A 225 -7.01 2.72 17.82
CA ASN A 225 -8.22 2.11 18.36
C ASN A 225 -8.52 0.72 17.78
N ASN A 226 -7.48 -0.11 17.62
CA ASN A 226 -7.56 -1.44 17.00
C ASN A 226 -8.10 -1.44 15.56
N GLN A 227 -7.88 -0.35 14.81
CA GLN A 227 -8.30 -0.21 13.42
C GLN A 227 -7.24 0.53 12.59
N ALA A 228 -7.11 0.15 11.32
CA ALA A 228 -6.29 0.89 10.38
C ALA A 228 -6.89 2.28 10.16
N ILE A 229 -6.06 3.32 10.18
CA ILE A 229 -6.54 4.70 9.95
C ILE A 229 -6.87 4.86 8.47
N VAL A 230 -5.94 4.46 7.60
CA VAL A 230 -6.13 4.39 6.16
C VAL A 230 -6.66 3.00 5.81
N THR A 231 -7.81 2.95 5.17
CA THR A 231 -8.50 1.71 4.77
C THR A 231 -8.69 1.67 3.27
N ASP A 232 -9.07 0.50 2.75
CA ASP A 232 -9.53 0.40 1.38
C ASP A 232 -10.86 1.16 1.23
N VAL A 233 -11.21 1.48 -0.02
CA VAL A 233 -12.53 1.99 -0.37
C VAL A 233 -13.61 1.01 0.13
N PRO A 234 -14.64 1.48 0.85
CA PRO A 234 -15.68 0.59 1.37
C PRO A 234 -16.34 -0.20 0.26
N HIS A 235 -16.30 -1.53 0.34
CA HIS A 235 -16.92 -2.38 -0.68
C HIS A 235 -18.40 -2.05 -0.86
N PRO A 236 -18.85 -1.62 -2.06
CA PRO A 236 -20.26 -1.72 -2.38
C PRO A 236 -20.66 -3.20 -2.39
N THR A 237 -21.90 -3.51 -2.05
CA THR A 237 -22.45 -4.88 -1.95
C THR A 237 -22.45 -5.69 -3.27
N LYS A 238 -21.79 -5.20 -4.32
CA LYS A 238 -21.67 -5.82 -5.64
C LYS A 238 -20.23 -5.72 -6.15
N PRO A 239 -19.73 -6.70 -6.91
CA PRO A 239 -18.40 -6.64 -7.51
C PRO A 239 -18.43 -5.59 -8.63
N ARG A 240 -18.07 -4.35 -8.31
CA ARG A 240 -17.56 -3.39 -9.30
C ARG A 240 -16.04 -3.43 -9.26
N ASN A 241 -15.40 -2.99 -10.33
CA ASN A 241 -13.96 -2.74 -10.36
C ASN A 241 -13.62 -1.83 -9.16
N LEU A 242 -13.06 -2.43 -8.12
CA LEU A 242 -12.73 -1.75 -6.87
C LEU A 242 -11.54 -0.81 -7.12
N GLY A 243 -11.60 0.37 -6.49
CA GLY A 243 -10.49 1.31 -6.50
C GLY A 243 -10.37 2.05 -7.82
N THR A 244 -11.48 2.59 -8.31
CA THR A 244 -11.53 3.44 -9.51
C THR A 244 -11.64 4.93 -9.16
N PHE A 245 -11.28 5.80 -10.10
CA PHE A 245 -11.31 7.25 -9.94
C PHE A 245 -12.74 7.68 -9.65
N ASN A 246 -13.68 7.15 -10.44
CA ASN A 246 -15.12 7.38 -10.28
C ASN A 246 -15.63 6.93 -8.92
N GLU A 247 -15.14 5.80 -8.41
CA GLU A 247 -15.51 5.35 -7.07
C GLU A 247 -15.00 6.33 -6.02
N CYS A 248 -13.73 6.71 -6.07
CA CYS A 248 -13.16 7.71 -5.17
C CYS A 248 -13.89 9.06 -5.21
N MET A 249 -14.22 9.57 -6.40
CA MET A 249 -15.04 10.77 -6.55
C MET A 249 -16.40 10.62 -5.87
N SER A 250 -17.07 9.47 -6.03
CA SER A 250 -18.36 9.20 -5.40
C SER A 250 -18.28 9.12 -3.87
N GLN A 251 -17.10 8.81 -3.33
CA GLN A 251 -16.84 8.67 -1.89
C GLN A 251 -16.36 9.96 -1.22
N LYS A 252 -16.16 11.06 -1.95
CA LYS A 252 -15.67 12.35 -1.40
C LYS A 252 -16.44 12.83 -0.17
N ASN A 253 -17.74 12.56 -0.11
CA ASN A 253 -18.63 12.95 1.00
C ASN A 253 -19.12 11.76 1.85
N ALA A 254 -18.46 10.60 1.75
CA ALA A 254 -18.82 9.41 2.50
C ALA A 254 -18.45 9.54 4.00
N PRO A 255 -19.01 8.69 4.89
CA PRO A 255 -18.67 8.69 6.32
C PRO A 255 -17.18 8.42 6.60
N ILE A 256 -16.50 7.74 5.68
CA ILE A 256 -15.05 7.56 5.69
C ILE A 256 -14.47 8.59 4.71
N PRO A 257 -13.76 9.62 5.18
CA PRO A 257 -13.11 10.62 4.33
C PRO A 257 -12.20 9.98 3.27
N THR A 258 -12.16 10.52 2.05
CA THR A 258 -11.28 10.04 0.98
C THR A 258 -9.80 10.13 1.32
N VAL A 259 -9.38 11.08 2.16
CA VAL A 259 -8.02 11.14 2.71
C VAL A 259 -7.66 9.94 3.58
N ARG A 260 -8.65 9.14 4.00
CA ARG A 260 -8.46 7.86 4.70
C ARG A 260 -8.61 6.65 3.78
N GLN A 261 -8.75 6.83 2.46
CA GLN A 261 -8.91 5.76 1.49
C GLN A 261 -7.61 5.57 0.68
N ALA A 262 -6.97 4.41 0.83
CA ALA A 262 -5.68 4.12 0.20
C ALA A 262 -5.75 4.17 -1.33
N GLU A 263 -6.84 3.68 -1.93
CA GLU A 263 -6.98 3.73 -3.39
C GLU A 263 -7.01 5.17 -3.89
N CYS A 264 -7.74 6.07 -3.22
CA CYS A 264 -7.89 7.45 -3.68
C CYS A 264 -6.57 8.23 -3.56
N LEU A 265 -5.81 7.99 -2.49
CA LEU A 265 -4.45 8.51 -2.34
C LEU A 265 -3.52 7.98 -3.43
N THR A 266 -3.61 6.69 -3.74
CA THR A 266 -2.83 6.05 -4.80
C THR A 266 -3.16 6.64 -6.17
N MET A 267 -4.44 6.90 -6.45
CA MET A 267 -4.88 7.49 -7.72
C MET A 267 -4.42 8.93 -7.89
N LEU A 268 -4.49 9.72 -6.82
CA LEU A 268 -3.93 11.06 -6.82
C LEU A 268 -2.44 11.03 -7.13
N ALA A 269 -1.68 10.21 -6.41
CA ALA A 269 -0.23 10.13 -6.57
C ALA A 269 0.16 9.64 -7.98
N ALA A 270 -0.57 8.68 -8.54
CA ALA A 270 -0.34 8.18 -9.89
C ALA A 270 -0.73 9.18 -10.99
N GLY A 271 -1.73 10.05 -10.74
CA GLY A 271 -2.22 11.05 -11.67
C GLY A 271 -1.42 12.36 -11.68
N LEU A 272 -0.52 12.54 -10.71
CA LEU A 272 0.45 13.64 -10.63
C LEU A 272 1.78 13.17 -11.23
#